data_AF-A0A1K1NNW4-F1
#
_entry.id   AF-A0A1K1NNW4-F1
#
_cell.length_a   1.000
_cell.length_b   1.000
_cell.length_c   1.000
_cell.angle_alpha   90.00
_cell.angle_beta   90.00
_cell.angle_gamma   90.00
#
_symmetry.space_group_name_H-M   'P 1'
#
loop_
_entity.id
_entity.type
_entity.pdbx_description
1 polymer ?
#
loop_
_entity_poly.entity_id
_entity_poly.type
_entity_poly.pdbx_seq_one_letter_code
_entity_poly.pdbx_strand_id
1 'polypeptide(L)'
;AGESFYFYYPYSDVSNGQPTGYPEQCPELKAEASVFFQGVIDYFDYKKDQSSLANHLACDLQVARAEDDGHASMIKATMERQVGLARFKFATSKTIPQTITYTYSGANATTNTKSTSGSVTIAPSTNFVTNKPYLGNNATYYFFTKANETTSFNSNPSDVNHWLEAVNITLAAGEYTTDTNMKTVQDYRKDWTCTVSTTWKYPYNTAKGCYTFTSVEAGTYTMECWGAQGGNGLTNGNVTQNGGKGGYAKGSIKLNSPTTFYLYVGGSGENGVVDKAVSGGWNGGGNGDWDHVDDESGAGGGGATDIRITSGAWNNFASLKSRVMVAGGGGGGDYGNNGGGSGGGLNGGYILINGSENSSSTYGSAATQNSGYKFGQGQSGAHSIQNFAVAGGGGGYYGGKCMNQVSTDAGQTAPAYGGSGFVSGMSGCNAITSGSTENKITHSGSPNHYSGIVFTNCSMTNGNRSGSGYCRITFTR
;
A
#
# COMPACT_ATOMS: atom_id res chain seq x y z
N ALA A 1 32.88 -5.50 -81.83
CA ALA A 1 32.26 -6.37 -80.81
C ALA A 1 32.16 -5.51 -79.56
N GLY A 2 30.98 -5.41 -78.95
CA GLY A 2 30.80 -4.53 -77.80
C GLY A 2 31.68 -4.93 -76.61
N GLU A 3 32.12 -3.93 -75.85
CA GLU A 3 32.92 -4.08 -74.64
C GLU A 3 31.99 -4.06 -73.40
N SER A 4 32.26 -4.95 -72.45
CA SER A 4 31.56 -5.01 -71.16
C SER A 4 32.40 -4.33 -70.09
N PHE A 5 31.82 -3.38 -69.38
CA PHE A 5 32.45 -2.65 -68.29
C PHE A 5 31.82 -3.06 -66.96
N TYR A 6 32.66 -3.33 -65.96
CA TYR A 6 32.24 -3.77 -64.64
C TYR A 6 32.74 -2.79 -63.58
N PHE A 7 31.85 -2.42 -62.67
CA PHE A 7 32.10 -1.44 -61.63
C PHE A 7 31.72 -2.02 -60.28
N TYR A 8 32.52 -1.74 -59.25
CA TYR A 8 32.14 -2.00 -57.88
C TYR A 8 32.50 -0.82 -56.98
N TYR A 9 31.75 -0.65 -55.90
CA TYR A 9 31.94 0.38 -54.88
C TYR A 9 31.64 -0.21 -53.50
N PRO A 10 32.34 0.20 -52.43
CA PRO A 10 33.53 1.04 -52.43
C PRO A 10 34.76 0.32 -52.98
N TYR A 11 35.67 1.07 -53.59
CA TYR A 11 36.95 0.53 -54.06
C TYR A 11 37.80 0.07 -52.87
N SER A 12 38.46 -1.09 -53.01
CA SER A 12 39.34 -1.67 -51.99
C SER A 12 40.68 -2.04 -52.61
N ASP A 13 41.77 -1.55 -52.03
CA ASP A 13 43.15 -1.98 -52.35
C ASP A 13 43.50 -3.32 -51.71
N VAL A 14 42.69 -3.76 -50.74
CA VAL A 14 42.85 -5.04 -50.06
C VAL A 14 42.33 -6.09 -51.04
N SER A 15 43.20 -6.93 -51.60
CA SER A 15 42.72 -8.22 -52.11
C SER A 15 42.01 -8.88 -50.93
N ASN A 16 40.68 -9.03 -50.99
CA ASN A 16 39.81 -9.40 -49.87
C ASN A 16 40.11 -10.81 -49.31
N GLY A 17 41.33 -11.10 -48.83
CA GLY A 17 41.76 -12.45 -48.49
C GLY A 17 41.52 -13.47 -49.60
N GLN A 18 41.37 -13.04 -50.86
CA GLN A 18 41.19 -13.97 -51.96
C GLN A 18 42.36 -14.94 -51.92
N PRO A 19 42.12 -16.27 -51.93
CA PRO A 19 43.18 -17.23 -52.15
C PRO A 19 44.01 -16.73 -53.34
N THR A 20 45.34 -16.73 -53.23
CA THR A 20 46.29 -16.26 -54.25
C THR A 20 46.18 -17.10 -55.53
N GLY A 21 45.08 -16.88 -56.23
CA GLY A 21 44.53 -17.68 -57.31
C GLY A 21 43.30 -16.93 -57.79
N TYR A 22 43.55 -15.94 -58.66
CA TYR A 22 42.55 -15.51 -59.63
C TYR A 22 41.82 -16.77 -60.14
N PRO A 23 40.49 -16.88 -60.05
CA PRO A 23 39.81 -17.73 -60.99
C PRO A 23 39.97 -17.01 -62.34
N GLU A 24 41.00 -17.41 -63.10
CA GLU A 24 40.74 -17.66 -64.51
C GLU A 24 39.46 -18.51 -64.54
N GLN A 25 38.31 -17.87 -64.85
CA GLN A 25 37.00 -18.43 -65.23
C GLN A 25 35.83 -17.66 -64.58
N CYS A 26 35.46 -16.54 -65.20
CA CYS A 26 34.11 -16.51 -65.76
C CYS A 26 34.29 -16.49 -67.30
N PRO A 27 34.11 -17.62 -68.00
CA PRO A 27 34.32 -17.70 -69.45
C PRO A 27 33.29 -16.91 -70.28
N GLU A 28 32.29 -16.30 -69.65
CA GLU A 28 31.29 -15.52 -70.37
C GLU A 28 31.53 -14.04 -70.10
N LEU A 29 32.11 -13.36 -71.09
CA LEU A 29 32.30 -11.90 -71.17
C LEU A 29 30.99 -11.06 -71.03
N LYS A 30 29.86 -11.70 -70.67
CA LYS A 30 28.50 -11.16 -70.55
C LYS A 30 27.76 -11.55 -69.25
N ALA A 31 28.42 -12.08 -68.23
CA ALA A 31 27.76 -12.43 -66.96
C ALA A 31 27.15 -11.19 -66.25
N GLU A 32 26.13 -11.39 -65.41
CA GLU A 32 25.60 -10.32 -64.54
C GLU A 32 26.65 -9.83 -63.53
N ALA A 33 26.57 -8.57 -63.11
CA ALA A 33 27.59 -7.94 -62.27
C ALA A 33 27.83 -8.67 -60.95
N SER A 34 26.78 -9.19 -60.31
CA SER A 34 26.87 -9.98 -59.07
C SER A 34 27.64 -11.28 -59.25
N VAL A 35 27.50 -11.93 -60.41
CA VAL A 35 28.24 -13.15 -60.75
C VAL A 35 29.71 -12.83 -61.01
N PHE A 36 29.99 -11.77 -61.76
CA PHE A 36 31.36 -11.32 -62.04
C PHE A 36 32.11 -10.96 -60.75
N PHE A 37 31.43 -10.30 -59.79
CA PHE A 37 32.01 -9.87 -58.52
C PHE A 37 31.72 -10.81 -57.34
N GLN A 38 31.35 -12.07 -57.57
CA GLN A 38 31.01 -13.01 -56.48
C GLN A 38 32.12 -13.11 -55.43
N GLY A 39 33.38 -13.20 -55.86
CA GLY A 39 34.53 -13.23 -54.95
C GLY A 39 34.81 -11.92 -54.22
N VAL A 40 34.28 -10.78 -54.68
CA VAL A 40 34.31 -9.52 -53.90
C VAL A 40 33.20 -9.55 -52.86
N ILE A 41 31.99 -9.99 -53.24
CA ILE A 41 30.81 -10.07 -52.38
C ILE A 41 31.02 -11.00 -51.19
N ASP A 42 31.57 -12.19 -51.44
CA ASP A 42 31.74 -13.24 -50.42
C ASP A 42 32.73 -12.84 -49.31
N TYR A 43 33.75 -12.07 -49.67
CA TYR A 43 34.86 -11.72 -48.78
C TYR A 43 34.90 -10.24 -48.38
N PHE A 44 33.85 -9.48 -48.70
CA PHE A 44 33.77 -8.08 -48.35
C PHE A 44 33.85 -7.86 -46.83
N ASP A 45 34.68 -6.91 -46.37
CA ASP A 45 34.84 -6.60 -44.94
C ASP A 45 33.66 -5.77 -44.41
N TYR A 46 32.66 -6.46 -43.85
CA TYR A 46 31.55 -5.82 -43.18
C TYR A 46 31.96 -5.34 -41.79
N LYS A 47 32.13 -4.03 -41.63
CA LYS A 47 32.48 -3.44 -40.33
C LYS A 47 31.30 -3.59 -39.37
N LYS A 48 31.59 -4.14 -38.18
CA LYS A 48 30.64 -4.17 -37.05
C LYS A 48 30.40 -2.76 -36.49
N ASP A 49 31.41 -1.89 -36.54
CA ASP A 49 31.28 -0.48 -36.12
C ASP A 49 31.12 0.44 -37.35
N GLN A 50 29.88 0.71 -37.71
CA GLN A 50 29.49 1.64 -38.78
C GLN A 50 29.07 3.01 -38.22
N SER A 51 29.41 3.34 -36.98
CA SER A 51 28.92 4.57 -36.33
C SER A 51 29.44 5.87 -36.97
N SER A 52 30.55 5.82 -37.71
CA SER A 52 31.07 6.93 -38.50
C SER A 52 30.59 6.87 -39.95
N LEU A 53 30.37 8.02 -40.58
CA LEU A 53 29.96 8.10 -41.99
C LEU A 53 30.94 7.35 -42.91
N ALA A 54 32.24 7.47 -42.64
CA ALA A 54 33.27 6.77 -43.43
C ALA A 54 33.15 5.24 -43.32
N ASN A 55 32.99 4.70 -42.11
CA ASN A 55 32.83 3.25 -41.93
C ASN A 55 31.49 2.75 -42.49
N HIS A 56 30.44 3.55 -42.39
CA HIS A 56 29.13 3.21 -42.95
C HIS A 56 29.16 3.15 -44.48
N LEU A 57 29.69 4.18 -45.14
CA LEU A 57 29.83 4.20 -46.61
C LEU A 57 30.80 3.11 -47.10
N ALA A 58 31.83 2.79 -46.30
CA ALA A 58 32.72 1.66 -46.57
C ALA A 58 32.01 0.30 -46.56
N CYS A 59 30.74 0.23 -46.10
CA CYS A 59 29.93 -0.99 -46.09
C CYS A 59 28.81 -1.02 -47.16
N ASP A 60 28.63 0.03 -47.98
CA ASP A 60 27.58 0.10 -49.02
C ASP A 60 28.03 -0.61 -50.32
N LEU A 61 28.25 -1.93 -50.24
CA LEU A 61 28.74 -2.71 -51.38
C LEU A 61 27.71 -2.68 -52.52
N GLN A 62 28.15 -2.19 -53.67
CA GLN A 62 27.38 -2.13 -54.89
C GLN A 62 28.21 -2.62 -56.08
N VAL A 63 27.53 -3.21 -57.06
CA VAL A 63 28.15 -3.69 -58.31
C VAL A 63 27.31 -3.25 -59.50
N ALA A 64 27.94 -3.08 -60.67
CA ALA A 64 27.24 -2.78 -61.91
C ALA A 64 27.94 -3.38 -63.13
N ARG A 65 27.14 -3.59 -64.18
CA ARG A 65 27.60 -3.88 -65.54
C ARG A 65 27.09 -2.81 -66.49
N ALA A 66 27.89 -2.46 -67.48
CA ALA A 66 27.47 -1.68 -68.64
C ALA A 66 28.04 -2.32 -69.91
N GLU A 67 27.35 -2.15 -71.03
CA GLU A 67 27.80 -2.60 -72.35
C GLU A 67 27.85 -1.39 -73.29
N ASP A 68 28.89 -1.32 -74.12
CA ASP A 68 29.02 -0.33 -75.19
C ASP A 68 29.53 -0.97 -76.48
N ASP A 69 29.22 -0.38 -77.63
CA ASP A 69 29.63 -0.89 -78.94
C ASP A 69 31.10 -0.60 -79.34
N GLY A 70 31.91 -0.06 -78.42
CA GLY A 70 33.38 -0.03 -78.51
C GLY A 70 34.00 1.34 -78.77
N HIS A 71 33.24 2.43 -78.63
CA HIS A 71 33.71 3.81 -78.88
C HIS A 71 33.11 4.88 -77.95
N ALA A 72 32.49 4.49 -76.83
CA ALA A 72 31.89 5.46 -75.91
C ALA A 72 32.92 6.37 -75.22
N SER A 73 32.67 7.68 -75.27
CA SER A 73 33.30 8.67 -74.40
C SER A 73 32.65 8.77 -73.01
N MET A 74 31.53 8.06 -72.81
CA MET A 74 30.76 8.04 -71.57
C MET A 74 30.14 6.66 -71.36
N ILE A 75 30.45 6.03 -70.23
CA ILE A 75 29.84 4.76 -69.82
C ILE A 75 28.86 5.04 -68.68
N LYS A 76 27.64 4.54 -68.81
CA LYS A 76 26.59 4.68 -67.79
C LYS A 76 26.24 3.30 -67.25
N ALA A 77 26.34 3.13 -65.94
CA ALA A 77 25.99 1.90 -65.24
C ALA A 77 25.05 2.20 -64.07
N THR A 78 24.17 1.26 -63.72
CA THR A 78 23.31 1.36 -62.54
C THR A 78 23.90 0.46 -61.46
N MET A 79 24.26 1.05 -60.32
CA MET A 79 24.85 0.34 -59.19
C MET A 79 23.76 -0.39 -58.39
N GLU A 80 23.92 -1.71 -58.26
CA GLU A 80 23.02 -2.58 -57.51
C GLU A 80 23.65 -2.96 -56.17
N ARG A 81 22.95 -2.68 -55.07
CA ARG A 81 23.40 -3.02 -53.72
C ARG A 81 23.42 -4.53 -53.51
N GLN A 82 24.54 -5.02 -52.99
CA GLN A 82 24.74 -6.42 -52.61
C GLN A 82 24.60 -6.63 -51.09
N VAL A 83 24.03 -5.64 -50.40
CA VAL A 83 23.81 -5.59 -48.95
C VAL A 83 22.36 -5.27 -48.63
N GLY A 84 21.94 -5.64 -47.42
CA GLY A 84 20.71 -5.13 -46.83
C GLY A 84 20.95 -3.80 -46.12
N LEU A 85 19.92 -2.96 -46.00
CA LEU A 85 19.96 -1.71 -45.23
C LEU A 85 18.97 -1.75 -44.07
N ALA A 86 19.47 -2.03 -42.86
CA ALA A 86 18.69 -1.89 -41.66
C ALA A 86 18.48 -0.41 -41.35
N ARG A 87 17.22 0.00 -41.26
CA ARG A 87 16.75 1.35 -40.94
C ARG A 87 15.75 1.29 -39.78
N PHE A 88 16.07 1.92 -38.66
CA PHE A 88 15.19 1.88 -37.49
C PHE A 88 15.31 3.13 -36.63
N LYS A 89 14.27 3.37 -35.82
CA LYS A 89 14.18 4.46 -34.86
C LYS A 89 13.83 3.89 -33.49
N PHE A 90 14.30 4.54 -32.44
CA PHE A 90 13.79 4.23 -31.11
C PHE A 90 12.43 4.89 -30.88
N ALA A 91 11.62 4.26 -30.03
CA ALA A 91 10.43 4.91 -29.50
C ALA A 91 10.78 6.24 -28.81
N THR A 92 9.87 7.21 -28.89
CA THR A 92 10.02 8.50 -28.20
C THR A 92 10.14 8.30 -26.69
N SER A 93 10.85 9.22 -26.03
CA SER A 93 10.96 9.21 -24.57
C SER A 93 9.59 9.22 -23.90
N LYS A 94 9.52 8.60 -22.72
CA LYS A 94 8.28 8.42 -21.97
C LYS A 94 8.43 9.00 -20.58
N THR A 95 7.52 9.88 -20.20
CA THR A 95 7.49 10.45 -18.86
C THR A 95 6.65 9.57 -17.95
N ILE A 96 7.25 9.05 -16.88
CA ILE A 96 6.54 8.26 -15.86
C ILE A 96 6.55 8.97 -14.50
N PRO A 97 5.51 8.81 -13.66
CA PRO A 97 5.50 9.38 -12.31
C PRO A 97 6.50 8.68 -11.37
N GLN A 98 7.11 9.43 -10.44
CA GLN A 98 7.97 8.90 -9.37
C GLN A 98 7.53 9.47 -8.01
N THR A 99 7.38 8.62 -6.99
CA THR A 99 7.05 9.04 -5.61
C THR A 99 7.96 8.38 -4.58
N ILE A 100 8.50 9.19 -3.67
CA ILE A 100 9.36 8.84 -2.52
C ILE A 100 8.50 8.78 -1.25
N THR A 101 8.71 7.79 -0.39
CA THR A 101 8.00 7.61 0.89
C THR A 101 8.76 8.26 2.05
N TYR A 102 8.07 9.04 2.89
CA TYR A 102 8.57 9.44 4.21
C TYR A 102 7.69 8.83 5.31
N THR A 103 8.33 8.32 6.37
CA THR A 103 7.68 7.72 7.54
C THR A 103 8.01 8.56 8.77
N TYR A 104 7.00 9.07 9.49
CA TYR A 104 7.20 9.52 10.88
C TYR A 104 6.01 9.20 11.78
N SER A 105 6.33 8.87 13.03
CA SER A 105 5.41 8.48 14.10
C SER A 105 5.48 9.47 15.26
N GLY A 106 4.34 9.98 15.73
CA GLY A 106 4.25 10.65 17.03
C GLY A 106 3.13 11.70 17.13
N ALA A 107 2.52 11.79 18.30
CA ALA A 107 1.28 12.52 18.59
C ALA A 107 1.42 14.02 18.87
N ASN A 108 2.49 14.68 18.39
CA ASN A 108 2.71 16.13 18.52
C ASN A 108 3.72 16.63 17.45
N ALA A 109 3.40 16.50 16.16
CA ALA A 109 4.24 17.04 15.09
C ALA A 109 3.61 18.32 14.50
N THR A 110 3.92 19.47 15.09
CA THR A 110 3.91 20.74 14.36
C THR A 110 4.97 20.67 13.26
N THR A 111 4.53 20.62 12.00
CA THR A 111 5.26 20.90 10.73
C THR A 111 6.47 20.00 10.41
N ASN A 112 6.59 19.32 9.27
CA ASN A 112 6.46 19.80 7.89
C ASN A 112 6.10 18.66 6.93
N THR A 113 5.06 18.83 6.12
CA THR A 113 4.83 18.03 4.92
C THR A 113 5.84 18.45 3.86
N LYS A 114 6.65 17.53 3.32
CA LYS A 114 7.33 17.77 2.04
C LYS A 114 6.83 16.74 1.03
N SER A 115 6.01 17.21 0.11
CA SER A 115 5.67 16.48 -1.11
C SER A 115 6.66 16.89 -2.19
N THR A 116 7.30 15.94 -2.85
CA THR A 116 7.81 16.18 -4.21
C THR A 116 7.07 15.25 -5.15
N SER A 117 6.29 15.85 -6.04
CA SER A 117 5.80 15.21 -7.25
C SER A 117 6.96 15.19 -8.24
N GLY A 118 7.47 14.01 -8.58
CA GLY A 118 8.46 13.84 -9.63
C GLY A 118 7.83 13.16 -10.83
N SER A 119 8.33 13.49 -12.01
CA SER A 119 8.20 12.63 -13.17
C SER A 119 9.59 12.38 -13.72
N VAL A 120 9.92 11.13 -14.03
CA VAL A 120 11.16 10.81 -14.71
C VAL A 120 10.85 10.54 -16.18
N THR A 121 11.50 11.28 -17.06
CA THR A 121 11.48 10.99 -18.50
C THR A 121 12.55 9.95 -18.77
N ILE A 122 12.12 8.80 -19.29
CA ILE A 122 12.97 7.69 -19.67
C ILE A 122 13.17 7.75 -21.17
N ALA A 123 14.42 7.63 -21.60
CA ALA A 123 14.79 7.47 -22.98
C ALA A 123 15.41 6.06 -23.20
N PRO A 124 15.23 5.48 -24.41
CA PRO A 124 15.97 4.31 -24.87
C PRO A 124 17.48 4.45 -24.67
N SER A 125 18.15 3.37 -24.28
CA SER A 125 19.60 3.30 -24.47
C SER A 125 19.90 3.32 -25.98
N THR A 126 20.80 4.22 -26.37
CA THR A 126 21.36 4.33 -27.72
C THR A 126 22.82 3.88 -27.78
N ASN A 127 23.35 3.29 -26.70
CA ASN A 127 24.73 2.83 -26.62
C ASN A 127 24.81 1.41 -27.17
N PHE A 128 24.98 1.25 -28.49
CA PHE A 128 25.07 -0.06 -29.12
C PHE A 128 26.35 -0.80 -28.73
N VAL A 129 26.23 -2.11 -28.49
CA VAL A 129 27.37 -3.03 -28.37
C VAL A 129 27.41 -3.98 -29.55
N THR A 130 28.63 -4.38 -29.94
CA THR A 130 28.90 -5.22 -31.10
C THR A 130 28.65 -4.50 -32.43
N ASN A 131 27.40 -4.41 -32.88
CA ASN A 131 27.02 -3.78 -34.15
C ASN A 131 26.56 -2.36 -33.91
N LYS A 132 27.35 -1.36 -34.32
CA LYS A 132 27.10 0.05 -34.06
C LYS A 132 26.65 0.77 -35.33
N PRO A 133 25.36 1.15 -35.44
CA PRO A 133 24.81 1.83 -36.60
C PRO A 133 25.25 3.30 -36.71
N TYR A 134 25.21 3.79 -37.96
CA TYR A 134 25.35 5.20 -38.29
C TYR A 134 24.08 5.95 -37.88
N LEU A 135 24.23 7.04 -37.14
CA LEU A 135 23.12 7.95 -36.83
C LEU A 135 22.99 8.99 -37.95
N GLY A 136 21.94 8.86 -38.75
CA GLY A 136 21.60 9.82 -39.79
C GLY A 136 20.60 10.88 -39.31
N ASN A 137 20.02 11.58 -40.27
CA ASN A 137 19.03 12.63 -40.00
C ASN A 137 17.75 12.06 -39.35
N ASN A 138 17.01 12.93 -38.65
CA ASN A 138 15.74 12.61 -37.99
C ASN A 138 15.82 11.45 -36.98
N ALA A 139 16.95 11.30 -36.30
CA ALA A 139 17.22 10.24 -35.32
C ALA A 139 17.04 8.81 -35.87
N THR A 140 17.31 8.64 -37.17
CA THR A 140 17.22 7.34 -37.83
C THR A 140 18.59 6.67 -37.83
N TYR A 141 18.64 5.42 -37.39
CA TYR A 141 19.84 4.60 -37.44
C TYR A 141 19.88 3.79 -38.72
N TYR A 142 21.08 3.72 -39.32
CA TYR A 142 21.36 3.00 -40.56
C TYR A 142 22.49 2.02 -40.34
N PHE A 143 22.34 0.80 -40.86
CA PHE A 143 23.40 -0.21 -40.83
C PHE A 143 23.31 -1.10 -42.07
N PHE A 144 24.41 -1.22 -42.81
CA PHE A 144 24.49 -2.18 -43.91
C PHE A 144 24.76 -3.57 -43.37
N THR A 145 23.87 -4.50 -43.67
CA THR A 145 23.94 -5.90 -43.24
C THR A 145 24.45 -6.76 -44.38
N LYS A 146 25.19 -7.82 -44.04
CA LYS A 146 25.48 -8.87 -45.01
C LYS A 146 24.17 -9.52 -45.47
N ALA A 147 24.03 -9.71 -46.77
CA ALA A 147 22.80 -10.25 -47.35
C ALA A 147 22.51 -11.67 -46.84
N ASN A 148 21.25 -11.93 -46.50
CA ASN A 148 20.72 -13.21 -46.01
C ASN A 148 21.33 -13.70 -44.68
N GLU A 149 22.05 -12.86 -43.95
CA GLU A 149 22.57 -13.16 -42.61
C GLU A 149 21.86 -12.34 -41.53
N THR A 150 21.69 -12.94 -40.35
CA THR A 150 21.09 -12.26 -39.20
C THR A 150 22.08 -11.33 -38.54
N THR A 151 21.76 -10.04 -38.53
CA THR A 151 22.49 -9.02 -37.77
C THR A 151 21.74 -8.73 -36.47
N SER A 152 22.42 -8.95 -35.34
CA SER A 152 21.87 -8.70 -34.01
C SER A 152 22.37 -7.37 -33.44
N PHE A 153 21.47 -6.56 -32.90
CA PHE A 153 21.77 -5.30 -32.20
C PHE A 153 21.45 -5.45 -30.72
N ASN A 154 22.36 -4.97 -29.88
CA ASN A 154 22.20 -4.95 -28.42
C ASN A 154 22.62 -3.58 -27.91
N SER A 155 22.06 -3.14 -26.78
CA SER A 155 22.59 -2.01 -26.02
C SER A 155 23.60 -2.44 -24.98
N ASN A 156 24.40 -1.50 -24.49
CA ASN A 156 25.32 -1.70 -23.38
C ASN A 156 24.59 -2.12 -22.08
N PRO A 157 24.89 -3.30 -21.51
CA PRO A 157 24.24 -3.78 -20.29
C PRO A 157 24.45 -2.89 -19.05
N SER A 158 25.45 -2.00 -19.05
CA SER A 158 25.66 -1.05 -17.95
C SER A 158 24.65 0.11 -17.94
N ASP A 159 23.93 0.34 -19.04
CA ASP A 159 22.96 1.43 -19.11
C ASP A 159 21.73 1.10 -18.25
N VAL A 160 21.23 2.12 -17.53
CA VAL A 160 20.02 2.03 -16.70
C VAL A 160 18.82 1.51 -17.49
N ASN A 161 18.76 1.84 -18.79
CA ASN A 161 17.68 1.49 -19.72
C ASN A 161 18.16 0.59 -20.88
N HIS A 162 19.11 -0.30 -20.63
CA HIS A 162 19.56 -1.31 -21.60
C HIS A 162 18.40 -2.22 -22.07
N TRP A 163 18.60 -2.92 -23.19
CA TRP A 163 17.65 -3.81 -23.85
C TRP A 163 17.71 -5.22 -23.24
N LEU A 164 16.56 -5.88 -23.05
CA LEU A 164 16.48 -7.22 -22.46
C LEU A 164 16.75 -8.30 -23.51
N GLU A 165 16.44 -7.99 -24.77
CA GLU A 165 16.56 -8.89 -25.90
C GLU A 165 17.26 -8.17 -27.06
N ALA A 166 18.04 -8.93 -27.82
CA ALA A 166 18.67 -8.44 -29.03
C ALA A 166 17.60 -8.18 -30.11
N VAL A 167 17.79 -7.10 -30.88
CA VAL A 167 17.00 -6.87 -32.09
C VAL A 167 17.70 -7.58 -33.24
N ASN A 168 17.04 -8.58 -33.81
CA ASN A 168 17.57 -9.40 -34.90
C ASN A 168 16.94 -8.98 -36.22
N ILE A 169 17.78 -8.67 -37.22
CA ILE A 169 17.37 -8.25 -38.56
C ILE A 169 18.07 -9.15 -39.59
N THR A 170 17.31 -9.71 -40.51
CA THR A 170 17.82 -10.47 -41.67
C THR A 170 17.23 -9.83 -42.93
N LEU A 171 18.08 -9.47 -43.89
CA LEU A 171 17.70 -8.78 -45.12
C LEU A 171 18.44 -9.39 -46.32
N ALA A 172 17.77 -9.53 -47.45
CA ALA A 172 18.42 -9.87 -48.71
C ALA A 172 19.16 -8.66 -49.32
N ALA A 173 19.93 -8.91 -50.38
CA ALA A 173 20.60 -7.86 -51.14
C ALA A 173 19.57 -6.85 -51.71
N GLY A 174 19.81 -5.56 -51.48
CA GLY A 174 18.92 -4.48 -51.92
C GLY A 174 17.68 -4.27 -51.04
N GLU A 175 17.40 -5.15 -50.07
CA GLU A 175 16.28 -4.97 -49.13
C GLU A 175 16.61 -3.93 -48.05
N TYR A 176 15.56 -3.31 -47.52
CA TYR A 176 15.66 -2.39 -46.39
C TYR A 176 14.47 -2.54 -45.45
N THR A 177 14.68 -2.32 -44.15
CA THR A 177 13.56 -2.28 -43.21
C THR A 177 12.79 -0.96 -43.34
N THR A 178 11.47 -1.02 -43.13
CA THR A 178 10.67 0.19 -42.86
C THR A 178 11.05 0.76 -41.49
N ASP A 179 10.63 2.00 -41.17
CA ASP A 179 10.93 2.63 -39.86
C ASP A 179 10.34 1.80 -38.71
N THR A 180 11.10 0.84 -38.20
CA THR A 180 10.66 0.00 -37.09
C THR A 180 10.92 0.75 -35.78
N ASN A 181 9.87 0.91 -34.97
CA ASN A 181 9.99 1.47 -33.62
C ASN A 181 10.54 0.41 -32.67
N MET A 182 11.83 0.49 -32.33
CA MET A 182 12.43 -0.39 -31.33
C MET A 182 11.94 0.00 -29.93
N LYS A 183 11.32 -0.96 -29.23
CA LYS A 183 10.81 -0.79 -27.86
C LYS A 183 11.90 -1.13 -26.85
N THR A 184 11.92 -0.40 -25.74
CA THR A 184 12.94 -0.56 -24.68
C THR A 184 12.40 -1.40 -23.53
N VAL A 185 13.29 -1.82 -22.63
CA VAL A 185 12.97 -2.68 -21.47
C VAL A 185 11.98 -2.06 -20.52
N GLN A 186 12.02 -0.74 -20.36
CA GLN A 186 11.15 -0.07 -19.41
C GLN A 186 9.70 0.02 -19.90
N ASP A 187 9.43 -0.23 -21.19
CA ASP A 187 8.07 -0.37 -21.72
C ASP A 187 7.40 -1.71 -21.36
N TYR A 188 8.16 -2.71 -20.89
CA TYR A 188 7.60 -3.97 -20.36
C TYR A 188 7.17 -3.89 -18.87
N ARG A 189 7.43 -2.77 -18.16
CA ARG A 189 6.96 -2.54 -16.77
C ARG A 189 5.69 -1.69 -16.70
N LYS A 190 4.67 -1.98 -17.53
CA LYS A 190 3.52 -1.08 -17.73
C LYS A 190 2.59 -0.87 -16.52
N ASP A 191 2.65 -1.69 -15.46
CA ASP A 191 1.65 -1.64 -14.38
C ASP A 191 2.27 -1.51 -12.99
N TRP A 192 2.96 -0.41 -12.70
CA TRP A 192 3.29 -0.05 -11.31
C TRP A 192 2.19 0.85 -10.75
N THR A 193 1.29 0.24 -9.97
CA THR A 193 0.34 0.97 -9.12
C THR A 193 1.15 1.66 -8.02
N CYS A 194 1.26 2.99 -8.10
CA CYS A 194 1.87 3.78 -7.03
C CYS A 194 0.85 3.93 -5.90
N THR A 195 0.95 3.08 -4.88
CA THR A 195 0.15 3.23 -3.65
C THR A 195 0.80 4.30 -2.78
N VAL A 196 0.15 5.45 -2.64
CA VAL A 196 0.54 6.41 -1.60
C VAL A 196 0.01 5.88 -0.27
N SER A 197 0.82 5.86 0.78
CA SER A 197 0.35 5.49 2.12
C SER A 197 0.92 6.41 3.19
N THR A 198 0.09 6.88 4.11
CA THR A 198 0.50 7.69 5.27
C THR A 198 -0.21 7.19 6.50
N THR A 199 0.48 7.09 7.64
CA THR A 199 -0.09 6.57 8.90
C THR A 199 0.08 7.56 10.03
N TRP A 200 -1.02 7.91 10.70
CA TRP A 200 -1.05 8.67 11.94
C TRP A 200 -1.35 7.75 13.13
N LYS A 201 -0.67 8.01 14.25
CA LYS A 201 -0.71 7.19 15.47
C LYS A 201 -1.09 8.08 16.66
N TYR A 202 -2.16 7.71 17.35
CA TYR A 202 -2.74 8.48 18.46
C TYR A 202 -2.78 7.61 19.72
N PRO A 203 -1.76 7.69 20.58
CA PRO A 203 -1.76 7.03 21.88
C PRO A 203 -2.67 7.76 22.87
N TYR A 204 -2.95 7.13 24.00
CA TYR A 204 -3.68 7.76 25.09
C TYR A 204 -3.05 9.10 25.50
N ASN A 205 -3.89 10.13 25.63
CA ASN A 205 -3.50 11.45 26.08
C ASN A 205 -3.71 11.55 27.60
N THR A 206 -2.62 11.60 28.37
CA THR A 206 -2.68 11.71 29.84
C THR A 206 -3.32 13.02 30.32
N ALA A 207 -3.34 14.07 29.47
CA ALA A 207 -4.08 15.31 29.74
C ALA A 207 -5.60 15.17 29.52
N LYS A 208 -6.10 13.97 29.15
CA LYS A 208 -7.54 13.65 29.08
C LYS A 208 -8.32 14.51 28.07
N GLY A 209 -7.68 14.82 26.93
CA GLY A 209 -8.28 15.54 25.79
C GLY A 209 -8.31 14.72 24.50
N CYS A 210 -9.22 15.05 23.58
CA CYS A 210 -9.30 14.40 22.27
C CYS A 210 -8.27 14.96 21.28
N TYR A 211 -7.89 14.14 20.30
CA TYR A 211 -7.14 14.62 19.13
C TYR A 211 -8.10 15.09 18.03
N THR A 212 -7.62 16.00 17.18
CA THR A 212 -8.32 16.40 15.96
C THR A 212 -7.53 15.88 14.75
N PHE A 213 -8.22 15.20 13.84
CA PHE A 213 -7.67 14.73 12.58
C PHE A 213 -8.49 15.32 11.43
N THR A 214 -7.82 15.90 10.43
CA THR A 214 -8.46 16.34 9.20
C THR A 214 -7.81 15.62 8.03
N SER A 215 -8.62 14.99 7.18
CA SER A 215 -8.14 14.27 5.99
C SER A 215 -7.37 15.22 5.07
N VAL A 216 -6.16 14.83 4.67
CA VAL A 216 -5.23 15.69 3.93
C VAL A 216 -5.50 15.75 2.43
N GLU A 217 -6.05 14.68 1.86
CA GLU A 217 -6.43 14.61 0.43
C GLU A 217 -7.55 13.59 0.19
N ALA A 218 -8.08 13.55 -1.03
CA ALA A 218 -9.07 12.57 -1.42
C ALA A 218 -8.44 11.17 -1.56
N GLY A 219 -9.09 10.15 -0.98
CA GLY A 219 -8.67 8.75 -1.07
C GLY A 219 -9.27 7.89 0.04
N THR A 220 -8.66 6.74 0.30
CA THR A 220 -9.17 5.76 1.26
C THR A 220 -8.48 5.94 2.60
N TYR A 221 -9.25 6.02 3.68
CA TYR A 221 -8.76 6.11 5.04
C TYR A 221 -9.19 4.87 5.81
N THR A 222 -8.23 4.06 6.22
CA THR A 222 -8.44 2.96 7.18
C THR A 222 -8.25 3.49 8.58
N MET A 223 -9.29 3.40 9.39
CA MET A 223 -9.29 3.86 10.78
C MET A 223 -9.41 2.66 11.71
N GLU A 224 -8.59 2.66 12.76
CA GLU A 224 -8.48 1.59 13.72
C GLU A 224 -8.45 2.15 15.14
N CYS A 225 -9.20 1.53 16.04
CA CYS A 225 -9.34 1.91 17.43
C CYS A 225 -9.14 0.69 18.32
N TRP A 226 -8.43 0.89 19.44
CA TRP A 226 -8.26 -0.08 20.50
C TRP A 226 -8.76 0.53 21.80
N GLY A 227 -9.76 -0.10 22.43
CA GLY A 227 -10.25 0.30 23.75
C GLY A 227 -9.22 -0.01 24.84
N ALA A 228 -9.35 0.62 26.00
CA ALA A 228 -8.42 0.40 27.10
C ALA A 228 -8.80 -0.81 27.96
N GLN A 229 -7.82 -1.39 28.65
CA GLN A 229 -8.08 -2.42 29.66
C GLN A 229 -8.70 -1.85 30.93
N GLY A 230 -9.49 -2.65 31.62
CA GLY A 230 -9.84 -2.44 33.02
C GLY A 230 -8.63 -2.62 33.93
N GLY A 231 -8.75 -2.08 35.14
CA GLY A 231 -7.78 -2.30 36.21
C GLY A 231 -7.89 -3.72 36.76
N ASN A 232 -6.84 -4.10 37.47
CA ASN A 232 -6.69 -5.37 38.17
C ASN A 232 -7.24 -5.26 39.59
N GLY A 233 -7.95 -6.29 40.07
CA GLY A 233 -8.47 -6.33 41.43
C GLY A 233 -7.37 -6.46 42.48
N LEU A 234 -7.76 -6.42 43.76
CA LEU A 234 -6.87 -6.59 44.90
C LEU A 234 -7.33 -7.77 45.78
N THR A 235 -6.40 -8.55 46.32
CA THR A 235 -6.68 -9.71 47.19
C THR A 235 -5.62 -9.82 48.27
N ASN A 236 -6.02 -9.82 49.54
CA ASN A 236 -5.11 -9.74 50.68
C ASN A 236 -4.01 -8.68 50.44
N GLY A 237 -4.41 -7.48 50.00
CA GLY A 237 -3.51 -6.35 49.74
C GLY A 237 -2.61 -6.47 48.50
N ASN A 238 -2.78 -7.51 47.66
CA ASN A 238 -1.95 -7.75 46.46
C ASN A 238 -2.76 -7.73 45.15
N VAL A 239 -2.20 -7.16 44.09
CA VAL A 239 -2.90 -6.99 42.79
C VAL A 239 -3.04 -8.32 42.04
N THR A 240 -4.27 -8.67 41.65
CA THR A 240 -4.60 -9.85 40.84
C THR A 240 -4.70 -9.48 39.36
N GLN A 241 -3.96 -10.14 38.46
CA GLN A 241 -3.94 -9.77 37.03
C GLN A 241 -5.20 -10.24 36.27
N ASN A 242 -6.32 -9.57 36.50
CA ASN A 242 -7.63 -10.02 36.04
C ASN A 242 -8.53 -8.91 35.46
N GLY A 243 -7.98 -7.74 35.16
CA GLY A 243 -8.69 -6.70 34.42
C GLY A 243 -9.06 -7.13 33.00
N GLY A 244 -10.28 -6.83 32.58
CA GLY A 244 -10.74 -7.13 31.22
C GLY A 244 -9.94 -6.35 30.17
N LYS A 245 -9.48 -7.03 29.12
CA LYS A 245 -8.78 -6.36 28.00
C LYS A 245 -9.74 -5.52 27.17
N GLY A 246 -9.27 -4.41 26.62
CA GLY A 246 -10.04 -3.56 25.71
C GLY A 246 -10.23 -4.18 24.32
N GLY A 247 -11.25 -3.75 23.59
CA GLY A 247 -11.61 -4.27 22.27
C GLY A 247 -10.86 -3.62 21.12
N TYR A 248 -11.16 -4.08 19.90
CA TYR A 248 -10.67 -3.52 18.65
C TYR A 248 -11.84 -3.19 17.72
N ALA A 249 -11.72 -2.09 16.97
CA ALA A 249 -12.64 -1.70 15.91
C ALA A 249 -11.86 -1.16 14.71
N LYS A 250 -12.28 -1.52 13.50
CA LYS A 250 -11.68 -1.10 12.23
C LYS A 250 -12.74 -0.85 11.18
N GLY A 251 -12.46 0.08 10.29
CA GLY A 251 -13.18 0.30 9.04
C GLY A 251 -12.39 1.17 8.07
N SER A 252 -12.72 1.07 6.79
CA SER A 252 -12.17 1.90 5.71
C SER A 252 -13.27 2.83 5.17
N ILE A 253 -12.93 4.08 4.86
CA ILE A 253 -13.84 5.04 4.27
C ILE A 253 -13.16 5.81 3.14
N LYS A 254 -13.87 6.02 2.03
CA LYS A 254 -13.39 6.90 0.94
C LYS A 254 -13.86 8.31 1.20
N LEU A 255 -12.92 9.25 1.36
CA LEU A 255 -13.20 10.67 1.55
C LEU A 255 -12.84 11.41 0.27
N ASN A 256 -13.78 12.20 -0.26
CA ASN A 256 -13.59 12.95 -1.51
C ASN A 256 -13.31 14.45 -1.25
N SER A 257 -13.47 14.90 -0.02
CA SER A 257 -13.22 16.28 0.41
C SER A 257 -12.69 16.31 1.85
N PRO A 258 -12.01 17.39 2.28
CA PRO A 258 -11.53 17.53 3.64
C PRO A 258 -12.62 17.26 4.68
N THR A 259 -12.42 16.26 5.52
CA THR A 259 -13.34 15.84 6.58
C THR A 259 -12.59 15.77 7.90
N THR A 260 -13.16 16.35 8.94
CA THR A 260 -12.58 16.39 10.28
C THR A 260 -13.22 15.34 11.19
N PHE A 261 -12.38 14.63 11.94
CA PHE A 261 -12.75 13.67 12.97
C PHE A 261 -12.09 14.02 14.29
N TYR A 262 -12.76 13.67 15.39
CA TYR A 262 -12.25 13.84 16.74
C TYR A 262 -12.03 12.48 17.38
N LEU A 263 -10.83 12.24 17.88
CA LEU A 263 -10.37 10.93 18.36
C LEU A 263 -10.27 10.97 19.88
N TYR A 264 -11.12 10.19 20.55
CA TYR A 264 -11.14 10.05 22.00
C TYR A 264 -10.49 8.71 22.33
N VAL A 265 -9.26 8.74 22.84
CA VAL A 265 -8.50 7.53 23.14
C VAL A 265 -8.66 7.15 24.60
N GLY A 266 -9.15 5.95 24.89
CA GLY A 266 -9.49 5.53 26.25
C GLY A 266 -8.28 5.38 27.18
N GLY A 267 -8.45 5.76 28.45
CA GLY A 267 -7.48 5.47 29.51
C GLY A 267 -7.71 4.11 30.14
N SER A 268 -6.67 3.45 30.64
CA SER A 268 -6.82 2.22 31.43
C SER A 268 -7.49 2.54 32.78
N GLY A 269 -8.28 1.59 33.30
CA GLY A 269 -8.79 1.67 34.66
C GLY A 269 -7.67 1.56 35.70
N GLU A 270 -7.87 2.17 36.87
CA GLU A 270 -6.95 2.02 38.00
C GLU A 270 -7.12 0.65 38.65
N ASN A 271 -6.01 0.05 39.10
CA ASN A 271 -6.04 -1.18 39.88
C ASN A 271 -6.64 -0.90 41.26
N GLY A 272 -7.20 -1.92 41.90
CA GLY A 272 -7.70 -1.85 43.28
C GLY A 272 -6.61 -1.40 44.26
N VAL A 273 -7.03 -0.69 45.30
CA VAL A 273 -6.18 -0.16 46.37
C VAL A 273 -6.89 -0.38 47.70
N VAL A 274 -6.15 -0.78 48.73
CA VAL A 274 -6.67 -0.98 50.10
C VAL A 274 -7.35 0.31 50.59
N ASP A 275 -8.50 0.18 51.24
CA ASP A 275 -9.28 1.26 51.86
C ASP A 275 -9.67 2.41 50.91
N LYS A 276 -9.76 2.13 49.60
CA LYS A 276 -9.92 3.19 48.60
C LYS A 276 -10.67 2.77 47.35
N ALA A 277 -11.69 3.55 47.00
CA ALA A 277 -12.30 3.52 45.66
C ALA A 277 -11.34 4.08 44.59
N VAL A 278 -11.34 3.47 43.42
CA VAL A 278 -10.36 3.73 42.35
C VAL A 278 -11.03 4.19 41.07
N SER A 279 -10.32 5.00 40.28
CA SER A 279 -10.91 5.67 39.13
C SER A 279 -11.09 4.74 37.94
N GLY A 280 -12.19 4.91 37.23
CA GLY A 280 -12.37 4.39 35.89
C GLY A 280 -11.44 5.06 34.88
N GLY A 281 -11.16 4.35 33.81
CA GLY A 281 -10.42 4.81 32.65
C GLY A 281 -11.13 5.94 31.92
N TRP A 282 -10.37 6.96 31.50
CA TRP A 282 -10.93 8.11 30.79
C TRP A 282 -11.65 7.71 29.50
N ASN A 283 -12.70 8.45 29.14
CA ASN A 283 -13.68 8.13 28.09
C ASN A 283 -14.61 6.95 28.43
N GLY A 284 -15.18 6.99 29.64
CA GLY A 284 -16.38 6.24 29.99
C GLY A 284 -16.20 4.96 30.79
N GLY A 285 -15.01 4.68 31.34
CA GLY A 285 -14.85 3.60 32.32
C GLY A 285 -15.52 3.97 33.65
N GLY A 286 -16.19 3.00 34.29
CA GLY A 286 -16.76 3.15 35.62
C GLY A 286 -15.71 3.05 36.73
N ASN A 287 -15.94 3.70 37.87
CA ASN A 287 -15.07 3.59 39.04
C ASN A 287 -15.23 2.22 39.72
N GLY A 288 -14.17 1.74 40.36
CA GLY A 288 -14.22 0.60 41.27
C GLY A 288 -14.39 1.06 42.72
N ASP A 289 -15.07 0.24 43.52
CA ASP A 289 -15.28 0.44 44.96
C ASP A 289 -14.69 -0.75 45.74
N TRP A 290 -14.38 -0.51 47.00
CA TRP A 290 -13.78 -1.49 47.92
C TRP A 290 -14.85 -2.07 48.86
N ASP A 291 -14.48 -3.07 49.66
CA ASP A 291 -15.40 -3.85 50.49
C ASP A 291 -15.86 -3.17 51.81
N HIS A 292 -15.18 -2.09 52.21
CA HIS A 292 -15.37 -1.30 53.44
C HIS A 292 -15.12 -2.05 54.77
N VAL A 293 -14.40 -3.19 54.75
CA VAL A 293 -14.16 -4.05 55.92
C VAL A 293 -12.73 -4.63 55.96
N ASP A 294 -12.23 -5.12 54.83
CA ASP A 294 -10.93 -5.79 54.67
C ASP A 294 -10.10 -5.17 53.53
N ASP A 295 -9.06 -5.86 53.06
CA ASP A 295 -8.05 -5.33 52.14
C ASP A 295 -8.29 -5.76 50.69
N GLU A 296 -9.54 -6.09 50.33
CA GLU A 296 -10.01 -6.36 48.98
C GLU A 296 -10.57 -5.10 48.29
N SER A 297 -10.42 -5.04 46.97
CA SER A 297 -10.81 -3.85 46.22
C SER A 297 -11.12 -4.18 44.76
N GLY A 298 -12.26 -3.66 44.31
CA GLY A 298 -12.71 -3.74 42.93
C GLY A 298 -12.01 -2.68 42.09
N ALA A 299 -11.59 -3.05 40.89
CA ALA A 299 -10.84 -2.16 40.03
C ALA A 299 -11.72 -1.26 39.15
N GLY A 300 -11.13 -0.19 38.61
CA GLY A 300 -11.81 0.68 37.64
C GLY A 300 -11.98 0.00 36.27
N GLY A 301 -13.09 0.28 35.58
CA GLY A 301 -13.30 -0.14 34.20
C GLY A 301 -12.46 0.65 33.21
N GLY A 302 -12.07 0.04 32.09
CA GLY A 302 -11.32 0.69 31.02
C GLY A 302 -12.20 1.62 30.19
N GLY A 303 -11.60 2.71 29.69
CA GLY A 303 -12.27 3.66 28.79
C GLY A 303 -12.39 3.15 27.35
N ALA A 304 -13.41 3.61 26.64
CA ALA A 304 -13.58 3.34 25.22
C ALA A 304 -12.57 4.17 24.39
N THR A 305 -12.22 3.67 23.20
CA THR A 305 -11.59 4.50 22.17
C THR A 305 -12.55 4.68 21.01
N ASP A 306 -12.85 5.92 20.64
CA ASP A 306 -13.87 6.21 19.64
C ASP A 306 -13.52 7.39 18.72
N ILE A 307 -14.18 7.40 17.56
CA ILE A 307 -14.08 8.42 16.52
C ILE A 307 -15.43 9.12 16.41
N ARG A 308 -15.39 10.45 16.51
CA ARG A 308 -16.57 11.34 16.52
C ARG A 308 -16.51 12.34 15.40
N ILE A 309 -17.67 12.80 14.95
CA ILE A 309 -17.80 13.93 14.01
C ILE A 309 -18.16 15.24 14.71
N THR A 310 -18.41 15.21 16.02
CA THR A 310 -18.66 16.41 16.84
C THR A 310 -17.80 16.38 18.10
N SER A 311 -17.03 17.45 18.32
CA SER A 311 -16.18 17.61 19.49
C SER A 311 -16.98 18.04 20.73
N GLY A 312 -16.35 17.91 21.89
CA GLY A 312 -16.91 18.28 23.18
C GLY A 312 -16.19 17.56 24.32
N ALA A 313 -16.65 17.78 25.55
CA ALA A 313 -16.24 16.93 26.67
C ALA A 313 -16.56 15.46 26.35
N TRP A 314 -15.76 14.52 26.88
CA TRP A 314 -15.90 13.10 26.55
C TRP A 314 -17.33 12.56 26.81
N ASN A 315 -18.00 13.09 27.84
CA ASN A 315 -19.35 12.72 28.26
C ASN A 315 -20.46 13.65 27.72
N ASN A 316 -20.13 14.65 26.90
CA ASN A 316 -21.14 15.48 26.28
C ASN A 316 -22.01 14.63 25.34
N PHE A 317 -23.33 14.64 25.55
CA PHE A 317 -24.22 13.77 24.80
C PHE A 317 -24.22 14.03 23.29
N ALA A 318 -24.15 15.30 22.84
CA ALA A 318 -24.09 15.62 21.42
C ALA A 318 -22.81 15.05 20.77
N SER A 319 -21.68 15.13 21.47
CA SER A 319 -20.44 14.47 21.06
C SER A 319 -20.57 12.94 21.06
N LEU A 320 -21.02 12.32 22.16
CA LEU A 320 -21.21 10.86 22.26
C LEU A 320 -22.15 10.30 21.18
N LYS A 321 -23.21 11.04 20.87
CA LYS A 321 -24.18 10.69 19.82
C LYS A 321 -23.58 10.74 18.42
N SER A 322 -22.44 11.40 18.23
CA SER A 322 -21.75 11.55 16.95
C SER A 322 -20.67 10.49 16.68
N ARG A 323 -20.60 9.45 17.54
CA ARG A 323 -19.62 8.36 17.43
C ARG A 323 -19.93 7.48 16.21
N VAL A 324 -18.97 7.40 15.29
CA VAL A 324 -19.05 6.59 14.06
C VAL A 324 -18.24 5.29 14.15
N MET A 325 -17.34 5.20 15.12
CA MET A 325 -16.55 4.00 15.44
C MET A 325 -16.21 3.99 16.93
N VAL A 326 -16.34 2.84 17.59
CA VAL A 326 -16.10 2.64 19.03
C VAL A 326 -15.45 1.27 19.24
N ALA A 327 -14.28 1.26 19.87
CA ALA A 327 -13.69 0.09 20.49
C ALA A 327 -13.95 0.17 22.01
N GLY A 328 -14.75 -0.76 22.54
CA GLY A 328 -15.11 -0.78 23.96
C GLY A 328 -13.94 -1.07 24.89
N GLY A 329 -13.94 -0.48 26.08
CA GLY A 329 -13.03 -0.79 27.17
C GLY A 329 -13.47 -2.02 27.97
N GLY A 330 -12.51 -2.71 28.58
CA GLY A 330 -12.79 -3.87 29.42
C GLY A 330 -13.29 -3.49 30.82
N GLY A 331 -14.03 -4.36 31.47
CA GLY A 331 -14.45 -4.19 32.87
C GLY A 331 -13.30 -4.36 33.85
N GLY A 332 -13.44 -3.78 35.04
CA GLY A 332 -12.50 -3.99 36.15
C GLY A 332 -12.58 -5.42 36.68
N GLY A 333 -11.42 -5.94 37.10
CA GLY A 333 -11.35 -7.18 37.86
C GLY A 333 -11.60 -6.97 39.35
N ASP A 334 -11.75 -8.07 40.06
CA ASP A 334 -12.03 -8.09 41.49
C ASP A 334 -11.10 -9.07 42.23
N TYR A 335 -11.29 -9.37 43.52
CA TYR A 335 -10.40 -10.25 44.24
C TYR A 335 -10.37 -11.69 43.66
N GLY A 336 -9.25 -12.39 43.85
CA GLY A 336 -9.01 -13.74 43.37
C GLY A 336 -8.95 -13.86 41.84
N ASN A 337 -9.51 -14.94 41.31
CA ASN A 337 -9.56 -15.23 39.87
C ASN A 337 -10.82 -14.65 39.20
N ASN A 338 -11.43 -13.62 39.79
CA ASN A 338 -12.67 -13.02 39.30
C ASN A 338 -12.37 -11.84 38.37
N GLY A 339 -12.41 -12.11 37.07
CA GLY A 339 -11.92 -11.21 36.04
C GLY A 339 -13.00 -10.34 35.39
N GLY A 340 -12.61 -9.13 35.02
CA GLY A 340 -13.47 -8.22 34.28
C GLY A 340 -13.71 -8.70 32.84
N GLY A 341 -14.91 -8.45 32.33
CA GLY A 341 -15.28 -8.79 30.96
C GLY A 341 -14.50 -7.98 29.93
N SER A 342 -14.14 -8.60 28.82
CA SER A 342 -13.41 -7.92 27.73
C SER A 342 -14.26 -6.84 27.05
N GLY A 343 -13.66 -5.73 26.63
CA GLY A 343 -14.35 -4.71 25.82
C GLY A 343 -14.40 -5.07 24.34
N GLY A 344 -15.32 -4.46 23.59
CA GLY A 344 -15.41 -4.58 22.13
C GLY A 344 -16.58 -5.45 21.64
N GLY A 345 -16.54 -5.77 20.34
CA GLY A 345 -17.54 -6.61 19.66
C GLY A 345 -18.96 -6.05 19.60
N LEU A 346 -19.88 -6.83 19.04
CA LEU A 346 -21.31 -6.48 19.09
C LEU A 346 -21.84 -6.49 20.53
N ASN A 347 -21.29 -7.41 21.34
CA ASN A 347 -21.51 -7.53 22.76
C ASN A 347 -20.17 -7.45 23.48
N GLY A 348 -20.13 -6.72 24.59
CA GLY A 348 -19.03 -6.79 25.54
C GLY A 348 -18.85 -8.21 26.07
N GLY A 349 -17.67 -8.50 26.58
CA GLY A 349 -17.33 -9.77 27.20
C GLY A 349 -18.02 -9.96 28.55
N TYR A 350 -18.30 -11.23 28.85
CA TYR A 350 -18.79 -11.67 30.14
C TYR A 350 -17.71 -11.60 31.21
N ILE A 351 -18.13 -11.48 32.47
CA ILE A 351 -17.24 -11.59 33.63
C ILE A 351 -16.66 -13.01 33.72
N LEU A 352 -15.51 -13.13 34.40
CA LEU A 352 -14.92 -14.42 34.78
C LEU A 352 -15.16 -14.64 36.27
N ILE A 353 -15.68 -15.81 36.65
CA ILE A 353 -15.78 -16.26 38.04
C ILE A 353 -14.86 -17.47 38.20
N ASN A 354 -13.92 -17.41 39.13
CA ASN A 354 -12.88 -18.43 39.31
C ASN A 354 -12.14 -18.79 38.00
N GLY A 355 -11.86 -17.79 37.17
CA GLY A 355 -11.17 -17.94 35.88
C GLY A 355 -12.01 -18.48 34.72
N SER A 356 -13.31 -18.76 34.94
CA SER A 356 -14.22 -19.26 33.91
C SER A 356 -15.25 -18.20 33.52
N GLU A 357 -15.52 -18.05 32.23
CA GLU A 357 -16.56 -17.14 31.73
C GLU A 357 -17.93 -17.49 32.33
N ASN A 358 -18.64 -16.48 32.84
CA ASN A 358 -19.95 -16.64 33.44
C ASN A 358 -20.98 -15.78 32.71
N SER A 359 -21.86 -16.44 31.95
CA SER A 359 -22.96 -15.82 31.21
C SER A 359 -24.31 -15.90 31.94
N SER A 360 -24.32 -16.29 33.21
CA SER A 360 -25.56 -16.40 33.99
C SER A 360 -26.21 -15.03 34.18
N SER A 361 -27.49 -14.93 33.82
CA SER A 361 -28.30 -13.73 34.00
C SER A 361 -28.46 -13.29 35.45
N THR A 362 -28.20 -14.19 36.42
CA THR A 362 -28.23 -13.89 37.86
C THR A 362 -27.25 -12.76 38.22
N TYR A 363 -26.09 -12.75 37.57
CA TYR A 363 -25.01 -11.78 37.86
C TYR A 363 -25.12 -10.49 37.04
N GLY A 364 -26.03 -10.42 36.07
CA GLY A 364 -26.20 -9.26 35.20
C GLY A 364 -26.05 -9.63 33.73
N SER A 365 -25.75 -8.61 32.92
CA SER A 365 -25.67 -8.74 31.45
C SER A 365 -24.55 -7.89 30.89
N ALA A 366 -23.86 -8.42 29.88
CA ALA A 366 -22.91 -7.68 29.08
C ALA A 366 -23.59 -6.57 28.27
N ALA A 367 -22.84 -5.52 27.94
CA ALA A 367 -23.33 -4.47 27.05
C ALA A 367 -23.53 -5.01 25.63
N THR A 368 -24.55 -4.54 24.93
CA THR A 368 -24.90 -4.93 23.55
C THR A 368 -24.97 -3.70 22.64
N GLN A 369 -25.52 -3.86 21.44
CA GLN A 369 -25.80 -2.76 20.51
C GLN A 369 -26.98 -1.87 20.92
N ASN A 370 -27.77 -2.27 21.91
CA ASN A 370 -28.98 -1.54 22.31
C ASN A 370 -29.24 -1.50 23.83
N SER A 371 -28.34 -2.08 24.62
CA SER A 371 -28.50 -2.16 26.08
C SER A 371 -27.13 -2.21 26.78
N GLY A 372 -27.11 -1.81 28.04
CA GLY A 372 -25.92 -1.76 28.89
C GLY A 372 -26.24 -0.91 30.12
N TYR A 373 -25.23 -0.32 30.75
CA TYR A 373 -25.47 0.68 31.80
C TYR A 373 -25.99 1.98 31.21
N LYS A 374 -25.17 2.64 30.39
CA LYS A 374 -25.52 3.88 29.71
C LYS A 374 -24.82 3.96 28.36
N PHE A 375 -25.39 4.74 27.45
CA PHE A 375 -24.76 5.03 26.17
C PHE A 375 -23.44 5.78 26.38
N GLY A 376 -22.31 5.15 26.04
CA GLY A 376 -20.99 5.75 26.21
C GLY A 376 -20.29 5.54 27.55
N GLN A 377 -20.98 5.04 28.57
CA GLN A 377 -20.46 5.03 29.94
C GLN A 377 -20.74 3.70 30.64
N GLY A 378 -19.71 3.14 31.25
CA GLY A 378 -19.78 1.97 32.13
C GLY A 378 -20.27 2.33 33.53
N GLN A 379 -20.89 1.36 34.20
CA GLN A 379 -21.41 1.52 35.55
C GLN A 379 -20.25 1.64 36.54
N SER A 380 -20.35 2.57 37.49
CA SER A 380 -19.42 2.59 38.62
C SER A 380 -19.89 1.61 39.69
N GLY A 381 -18.94 0.91 40.30
CA GLY A 381 -19.19 0.10 41.48
C GLY A 381 -19.77 0.94 42.59
N ALA A 382 -20.73 0.37 43.31
CA ALA A 382 -21.33 0.99 44.48
C ALA A 382 -21.52 -0.09 45.53
N HIS A 383 -20.92 0.11 46.69
CA HIS A 383 -21.12 -0.73 47.85
C HIS A 383 -22.58 -0.72 48.32
N SER A 384 -23.22 -1.90 48.43
CA SER A 384 -24.52 -2.06 49.11
C SER A 384 -24.59 -3.22 50.10
N ILE A 385 -23.53 -4.04 50.21
CA ILE A 385 -23.42 -5.18 51.14
C ILE A 385 -22.03 -5.13 51.79
N GLN A 386 -21.95 -5.28 53.12
CA GLN A 386 -20.67 -5.30 53.85
C GLN A 386 -19.75 -6.44 53.41
N ASN A 387 -18.45 -6.17 53.26
CA ASN A 387 -17.41 -7.11 52.81
C ASN A 387 -17.48 -7.44 51.31
N PHE A 388 -18.01 -6.51 50.48
CA PHE A 388 -18.28 -6.72 49.05
C PHE A 388 -17.62 -5.63 48.19
N ALA A 389 -16.48 -5.95 47.57
CA ALA A 389 -15.83 -5.08 46.60
C ALA A 389 -16.57 -5.10 45.25
N VAL A 390 -16.64 -3.97 44.55
CA VAL A 390 -17.40 -3.85 43.28
C VAL A 390 -16.59 -3.15 42.22
N ALA A 391 -16.22 -3.87 41.16
CA ALA A 391 -15.47 -3.33 40.05
C ALA A 391 -16.34 -2.45 39.13
N GLY A 392 -15.70 -1.54 38.39
CA GLY A 392 -16.34 -0.66 37.43
C GLY A 392 -16.48 -1.28 36.03
N GLY A 393 -17.62 -1.07 35.38
CA GLY A 393 -17.88 -1.51 34.01
C GLY A 393 -17.05 -0.76 32.97
N GLY A 394 -16.71 -1.44 31.87
CA GLY A 394 -15.96 -0.83 30.78
C GLY A 394 -16.79 0.15 29.94
N GLY A 395 -16.19 1.24 29.45
CA GLY A 395 -16.83 2.17 28.52
C GLY A 395 -17.08 1.51 27.15
N GLY A 396 -18.06 1.97 26.37
CA GLY A 396 -18.35 1.37 25.07
C GLY A 396 -19.40 2.14 24.30
N TYR A 397 -19.91 1.56 23.19
CA TYR A 397 -21.09 2.10 22.51
C TYR A 397 -22.24 2.15 23.51
N TYR A 398 -22.46 1.02 24.18
CA TYR A 398 -23.01 0.96 25.53
C TYR A 398 -21.91 0.50 26.49
N GLY A 399 -21.85 1.14 27.67
CA GLY A 399 -20.91 0.71 28.70
C GLY A 399 -21.40 -0.53 29.44
N GLY A 400 -20.45 -1.32 29.90
CA GLY A 400 -20.67 -2.51 30.72
C GLY A 400 -21.29 -2.17 32.06
N LYS A 401 -22.03 -3.13 32.61
CA LYS A 401 -22.60 -3.04 33.95
C LYS A 401 -21.60 -3.56 34.99
N CYS A 402 -21.81 -3.17 36.24
CA CYS A 402 -21.28 -3.92 37.38
C CYS A 402 -22.10 -5.20 37.50
N MET A 403 -21.53 -6.25 38.09
CA MET A 403 -22.38 -7.39 38.42
C MET A 403 -23.34 -7.07 39.56
N ASN A 404 -24.46 -7.77 39.60
CA ASN A 404 -25.39 -7.70 40.73
C ASN A 404 -24.70 -8.25 41.97
N GLN A 405 -24.77 -7.56 43.10
CA GLN A 405 -24.19 -8.04 44.37
C GLN A 405 -25.04 -9.21 44.89
N VAL A 406 -24.62 -10.42 44.55
CA VAL A 406 -25.27 -11.67 44.96
C VAL A 406 -24.28 -12.43 45.84
N SER A 407 -24.70 -12.83 47.04
CA SER A 407 -23.90 -13.71 47.89
C SER A 407 -23.73 -15.06 47.20
N THR A 408 -22.50 -15.46 46.90
CA THR A 408 -22.20 -16.78 46.34
C THR A 408 -21.55 -17.68 47.39
N ASP A 409 -21.63 -19.00 47.20
CA ASP A 409 -20.92 -19.99 48.03
C ASP A 409 -19.38 -19.83 47.97
N ALA A 410 -18.87 -19.03 47.01
CA ALA A 410 -17.44 -18.75 46.79
C ALA A 410 -16.98 -17.39 47.38
N GLY A 411 -17.84 -16.71 48.16
CA GLY A 411 -17.57 -15.38 48.72
C GLY A 411 -18.25 -14.25 47.94
N GLN A 412 -17.92 -13.01 48.33
CA GLN A 412 -18.60 -11.77 47.95
C GLN A 412 -17.89 -11.03 46.80
N THR A 413 -17.94 -11.54 45.57
CA THR A 413 -17.18 -10.98 44.43
C THR A 413 -18.03 -10.06 43.56
N ALA A 414 -17.51 -8.95 43.01
CA ALA A 414 -18.11 -8.24 41.87
C ALA A 414 -17.14 -7.75 40.78
N PRO A 415 -16.63 -8.62 39.89
CA PRO A 415 -16.07 -8.17 38.61
C PRO A 415 -17.15 -7.50 37.74
N ALA A 416 -16.71 -6.71 36.76
CA ALA A 416 -17.63 -5.96 35.91
C ALA A 416 -17.55 -6.35 34.44
N TYR A 417 -18.64 -6.15 33.71
CA TYR A 417 -18.75 -6.47 32.29
C TYR A 417 -18.00 -5.44 31.42
N GLY A 418 -17.57 -5.87 30.23
CA GLY A 418 -16.96 -4.97 29.24
C GLY A 418 -18.00 -4.16 28.45
N GLY A 419 -17.58 -3.02 27.90
CA GLY A 419 -18.42 -2.21 27.01
C GLY A 419 -18.45 -2.75 25.59
N SER A 420 -19.56 -2.54 24.88
CA SER A 420 -19.72 -2.96 23.48
C SER A 420 -18.95 -2.06 22.51
N GLY A 421 -18.62 -2.58 21.34
CA GLY A 421 -18.10 -1.82 20.20
C GLY A 421 -19.20 -1.32 19.28
N PHE A 422 -18.82 -0.48 18.30
CA PHE A 422 -19.69 -0.06 17.20
C PHE A 422 -18.84 0.37 16.01
N VAL A 423 -19.26 0.05 14.80
CA VAL A 423 -18.69 0.61 13.56
C VAL A 423 -19.83 0.91 12.61
N SER A 424 -19.99 2.17 12.21
CA SER A 424 -21.01 2.55 11.23
C SER A 424 -20.82 1.78 9.92
N GLY A 425 -21.87 1.12 9.44
CA GLY A 425 -21.83 0.28 8.23
C GLY A 425 -21.44 -1.17 8.46
N MET A 426 -21.02 -1.56 9.66
CA MET A 426 -20.72 -2.97 9.96
C MET A 426 -21.98 -3.77 10.27
N SER A 427 -22.15 -4.91 9.61
CA SER A 427 -23.28 -5.82 9.87
C SER A 427 -23.38 -6.19 11.37
N GLY A 428 -24.61 -6.25 11.87
CA GLY A 428 -24.92 -6.52 13.28
C GLY A 428 -24.90 -5.28 14.19
N CYS A 429 -24.26 -4.18 13.78
CA CYS A 429 -24.33 -2.91 14.53
C CYS A 429 -25.73 -2.31 14.45
N ASN A 430 -26.10 -1.53 15.47
CA ASN A 430 -27.37 -0.79 15.50
C ASN A 430 -27.14 0.67 15.85
N ALA A 431 -27.15 1.52 14.83
CA ALA A 431 -26.98 2.95 14.98
C ALA A 431 -28.16 3.58 15.73
N ILE A 432 -27.88 4.62 16.50
CA ILE A 432 -28.93 5.48 17.04
C ILE A 432 -29.45 6.44 15.96
N THR A 433 -30.65 6.97 16.17
CA THR A 433 -31.22 8.00 15.30
C THR A 433 -30.75 9.40 15.71
N SER A 434 -30.80 10.34 14.77
CA SER A 434 -30.54 11.77 15.01
C SER A 434 -31.54 12.42 15.98
N GLY A 435 -32.66 11.77 16.31
CA GLY A 435 -33.62 12.22 17.33
C GLY A 435 -33.30 11.77 18.76
N SER A 436 -32.30 10.92 18.97
CA SER A 436 -31.95 10.42 20.31
C SER A 436 -31.56 11.54 21.26
N THR A 437 -31.91 11.39 22.53
CA THR A 437 -31.52 12.27 23.65
C THR A 437 -30.84 11.43 24.73
N GLU A 438 -30.14 12.06 25.68
CA GLU A 438 -29.44 11.37 26.75
C GLU A 438 -30.34 10.42 27.55
N ASN A 439 -31.59 10.83 27.77
CA ASN A 439 -32.58 10.06 28.54
C ASN A 439 -33.43 9.12 27.67
N LYS A 440 -33.30 9.19 26.35
CA LYS A 440 -34.08 8.37 25.41
C LYS A 440 -33.28 8.10 24.14
N ILE A 441 -32.61 6.95 24.13
CA ILE A 441 -31.91 6.46 22.94
C ILE A 441 -32.88 5.71 22.04
N THR A 442 -32.98 6.15 20.79
CA THR A 442 -33.83 5.50 19.79
C THR A 442 -32.94 4.90 18.71
N HIS A 443 -33.03 3.59 18.50
CA HIS A 443 -32.23 2.86 17.53
C HIS A 443 -32.90 2.86 16.16
N SER A 444 -32.09 2.88 15.09
CA SER A 444 -32.57 2.90 13.71
C SER A 444 -32.90 1.51 13.18
N GLY A 445 -32.40 0.44 13.82
CA GLY A 445 -32.45 -0.92 13.27
C GLY A 445 -31.47 -1.12 12.09
N SER A 446 -30.57 -0.16 11.86
CA SER A 446 -29.58 -0.16 10.78
C SER A 446 -28.18 0.10 11.33
N PRO A 447 -27.12 -0.48 10.76
CA PRO A 447 -25.75 -0.19 11.19
C PRO A 447 -25.27 1.20 10.75
N ASN A 448 -26.00 1.90 9.88
CA ASN A 448 -25.55 3.16 9.29
C ASN A 448 -25.84 4.33 10.23
N HIS A 449 -24.79 5.04 10.63
CA HIS A 449 -24.91 6.26 11.44
C HIS A 449 -25.66 7.35 10.68
N TYR A 450 -26.52 8.11 11.38
CA TYR A 450 -27.41 9.11 10.79
C TYR A 450 -26.70 10.25 10.04
N SER A 451 -25.37 10.41 10.23
CA SER A 451 -24.56 11.40 9.51
C SER A 451 -24.21 11.00 8.07
N GLY A 452 -24.46 9.74 7.68
CA GLY A 452 -24.03 9.21 6.38
C GLY A 452 -22.56 8.78 6.33
N ILE A 453 -21.79 8.94 7.42
CA ILE A 453 -20.45 8.34 7.53
C ILE A 453 -20.61 6.83 7.71
N VAL A 454 -20.25 6.05 6.70
CA VAL A 454 -20.40 4.60 6.65
C VAL A 454 -19.08 3.98 6.21
N PHE A 455 -18.55 3.05 7.01
CA PHE A 455 -17.31 2.36 6.72
C PHE A 455 -17.57 1.06 5.94
N THR A 456 -16.56 0.64 5.19
CA THR A 456 -16.46 -0.69 4.56
C THR A 456 -15.26 -1.45 5.15
N ASN A 457 -15.09 -2.73 4.80
CA ASN A 457 -14.00 -3.57 5.30
C ASN A 457 -13.90 -3.56 6.84
N CYS A 458 -15.06 -3.57 7.49
CA CYS A 458 -15.18 -3.41 8.93
C CYS A 458 -14.79 -4.67 9.69
N SER A 459 -14.22 -4.50 10.87
CA SER A 459 -13.92 -5.59 11.81
C SER A 459 -14.03 -5.09 13.24
N MET A 460 -14.54 -5.95 14.14
CA MET A 460 -14.57 -5.70 15.58
C MET A 460 -14.26 -7.00 16.32
N THR A 461 -13.43 -6.93 17.35
CA THR A 461 -13.10 -8.09 18.19
C THR A 461 -12.99 -7.68 19.66
N ASN A 462 -13.25 -8.63 20.55
CA ASN A 462 -13.14 -8.44 21.98
C ASN A 462 -11.71 -8.69 22.47
N GLY A 463 -11.31 -8.02 23.56
CA GLY A 463 -10.14 -8.42 24.35
C GLY A 463 -8.77 -8.34 23.65
N ASN A 464 -8.61 -7.39 22.72
CA ASN A 464 -7.42 -7.23 21.90
C ASN A 464 -6.30 -6.39 22.55
N ARG A 465 -6.63 -5.49 23.49
CA ARG A 465 -5.69 -4.48 24.00
C ARG A 465 -5.49 -4.56 25.52
N SER A 466 -4.22 -4.71 25.91
CA SER A 466 -3.73 -4.39 27.24
C SER A 466 -3.17 -2.96 27.29
N GLY A 467 -3.29 -2.32 28.44
CA GLY A 467 -2.93 -0.93 28.71
C GLY A 467 -3.99 0.05 28.25
N SER A 468 -3.59 1.31 28.12
CA SER A 468 -4.45 2.35 27.58
C SER A 468 -4.74 2.13 26.08
N GLY A 469 -5.82 2.76 25.63
CA GLY A 469 -6.29 2.70 24.27
C GLY A 469 -5.32 3.33 23.28
N TYR A 470 -5.66 3.16 22.01
CA TYR A 470 -4.85 3.63 20.90
C TYR A 470 -5.73 3.82 19.66
N CYS A 471 -5.40 4.80 18.81
CA CYS A 471 -6.04 4.96 17.51
C CYS A 471 -4.98 5.09 16.41
N ARG A 472 -5.28 4.53 15.23
CA ARG A 472 -4.44 4.62 14.04
C ARG A 472 -5.30 4.98 12.84
N ILE A 473 -4.82 5.90 12.03
CA ILE A 473 -5.43 6.22 10.74
C ILE A 473 -4.38 6.03 9.66
N THR A 474 -4.71 5.26 8.63
CA THR A 474 -3.86 5.02 7.47
C THR A 474 -4.58 5.50 6.22
N PHE A 475 -4.01 6.47 5.52
CA PHE A 475 -4.46 6.91 4.21
C PHE A 475 -3.82 6.06 3.12
N THR A 476 -4.59 5.70 2.08
CA THR A 476 -4.10 5.13 0.83
C THR A 476 -4.80 5.73 -0.40
N ARG A 477 -4.06 5.92 -1.50
CA ARG A 477 -4.58 6.30 -2.82
C ARG A 477 -3.96 5.48 -3.94
#